data_AF-A0A2L2Z7P3-F1
#
_entry.id   AF-A0A2L2Z7P3-F1
#
_cell.length_a   1.000
_cell.length_b   1.000
_cell.length_c   1.000
_cell.angle_alpha   90.00
_cell.angle_beta   90.00
_cell.angle_gamma   90.00
#
_symmetry.space_group_name_H-M   'P 1'
#
loop_
_entity.id
_entity.type
_entity.pdbx_description
1 polymer ?
#
loop_
_entity_poly.entity_id
_entity_poly.type
_entity_poly.pdbx_seq_one_letter_code
_entity_poly.pdbx_strand_id
1 'polypeptide(L)'
;GEYFRLLYDFKGRFLLHRISAEEAKYKLCRVKRVQVGPKGIPILETHDGRTIRYPAPLIKVHDTIQLDITTGKIMDFIKFDIVNLVMVTGGHI
;
A
#
# COMPACT_ATOMS: atom_id res chain seq x y z
N GLY A 1 5.02 14.64 -18.69
CA GLY A 1 5.86 13.44 -18.60
C GLY A 1 4.98 12.21 -18.68
N GLU A 2 5.51 11.08 -19.12
CA GLU A 2 4.79 9.81 -19.07
C GLU A 2 4.88 9.19 -17.66
N TYR A 3 3.81 8.54 -17.19
CA TYR A 3 3.75 7.92 -15.87
C TYR A 3 3.42 6.43 -15.99
N PHE A 4 4.09 5.62 -15.17
CA PHE A 4 3.92 4.17 -15.17
C PHE A 4 3.82 3.63 -13.74
N ARG A 5 3.04 2.56 -13.57
CA ARG A 5 2.99 1.76 -12.34
C ARG A 5 3.54 0.37 -12.61
N LEU A 6 4.42 -0.09 -11.73
CA LEU A 6 4.94 -1.44 -11.75
C LEU A 6 3.89 -2.40 -11.18
N LEU A 7 3.39 -3.32 -12.01
CA LEU A 7 2.41 -4.34 -11.65
C LEU A 7 2.90 -5.73 -12.08
N TYR A 8 2.24 -6.80 -11.63
CA TYR A 8 2.47 -8.14 -12.15
C TYR A 8 1.53 -8.43 -13.33
N ASP A 9 2.05 -9.13 -14.35
CA ASP A 9 1.23 -9.78 -15.37
C ASP A 9 0.70 -11.14 -14.89
N PHE A 10 -0.14 -11.78 -15.71
CA PHE A 10 -0.69 -13.11 -15.42
C PHE A 10 0.35 -14.23 -15.37
N LYS A 11 1.60 -13.97 -15.78
CA LYS A 11 2.73 -14.90 -15.70
C LYS A 11 3.65 -14.59 -14.51
N GLY A 12 3.28 -13.65 -13.64
CA GLY A 12 4.09 -13.25 -12.48
C GLY A 12 5.30 -12.38 -12.81
N ARG A 13 5.40 -11.82 -14.03
CA ARG A 13 6.48 -10.92 -14.45
C ARG A 13 6.08 -9.47 -14.20
N PHE A 14 7.07 -8.59 -14.07
CA PHE A 14 6.81 -7.16 -13.98
C PHE A 14 6.31 -6.59 -15.32
N LEU A 15 5.24 -5.82 -15.25
CA LEU A 15 4.64 -5.05 -16.33
C LEU A 15 4.64 -3.57 -15.95
N LEU A 16 5.05 -2.72 -16.89
CA LEU A 16 4.91 -1.26 -16.78
C LEU A 16 3.53 -0.85 -17.32
N HIS A 17 2.59 -0.61 -16.42
CA HIS A 17 1.26 -0.14 -16.77
C HIS A 17 1.24 1.39 -16.86
N ARG A 18 0.81 1.95 -18.00
CA ARG A 18 0.66 3.41 -18.17
C ARG A 18 -0.49 3.91 -17.29
N ILE A 19 -0.25 5.01 -16.57
CA ILE A 19 -1.24 5.64 -15.68
C ILE A 19 -1.37 7.13 -15.95
N SER A 20 -2.46 7.74 -15.46
CA SER A 20 -2.67 9.18 -15.54
C SER A 20 -1.78 9.95 -14.54
N ALA A 21 -1.61 11.25 -14.77
CA ALA A 21 -0.86 12.12 -13.87
C ALA A 21 -1.51 12.25 -12.48
N GLU A 22 -2.83 12.08 -12.38
CA GLU A 22 -3.56 12.10 -11.11
C GLU A 22 -3.31 10.81 -10.33
N GLU A 23 -3.39 9.67 -11.00
CA GLU A 23 -3.13 8.36 -10.39
C GLU A 23 -1.68 8.21 -9.95
N ALA A 24 -0.74 8.84 -10.66
CA ALA A 24 0.66 8.86 -10.31
C ALA A 24 0.97 9.56 -8.98
N LYS A 25 0.03 10.33 -8.41
CA LYS A 25 0.21 11.02 -7.13
C LYS A 25 0.02 10.11 -5.92
N TYR A 26 -0.63 8.95 -6.09
CA TYR A 26 -0.90 8.04 -4.99
C TYR A 26 -0.40 6.62 -5.26
N LYS A 27 -0.28 5.85 -4.18
CA LYS A 27 0.09 4.43 -4.22
C LYS A 27 -0.72 3.64 -3.19
N LEU A 28 -1.12 2.43 -3.54
CA LEU A 28 -1.68 1.47 -2.60
C LEU A 28 -0.56 0.70 -1.89
N CYS A 29 -0.59 0.71 -0.56
CA CYS A 29 0.42 0.05 0.26
C CYS A 29 -0.23 -0.91 1.24
N ARG A 30 0.05 -2.20 1.11
CA ARG A 30 -0.33 -3.19 2.13
C ARG A 30 0.41 -2.94 3.45
N VAL A 31 -0.31 -2.98 4.56
CA VAL A 31 0.22 -2.93 5.92
C VAL A 31 0.89 -4.25 6.26
N LYS A 32 2.19 -4.20 6.55
CA LYS A 32 3.00 -5.36 6.93
C LYS A 32 3.00 -5.58 8.44
N ARG A 33 3.06 -4.50 9.22
CA ARG A 33 3.11 -4.57 10.68
C ARG A 33 2.51 -3.31 11.29
N VAL A 34 1.84 -3.46 12.42
CA VAL A 34 1.46 -2.37 13.31
C VAL A 34 2.11 -2.66 14.65
N GLN A 35 2.86 -1.68 15.17
CA GLN A 35 3.61 -1.83 16.42
C GLN A 35 3.61 -0.53 17.21
N VAL A 36 3.81 -0.63 18.52
CA VAL A 36 4.04 0.53 19.37
C VAL A 36 5.56 0.74 19.47
N GLY A 37 6.02 1.86 18.92
CA GLY A 37 7.42 2.27 18.97
C GLY A 37 7.81 2.89 20.33
N PRO A 38 9.06 3.38 20.42
CA PRO A 38 9.55 4.08 21.61
C PRO A 38 8.62 5.23 22.00
N LYS A 39 8.47 5.46 23.31
CA LYS A 39 7.58 6.49 23.89
C LYS A 39 6.08 6.23 23.63
N GLY A 40 5.68 4.97 23.37
CA GLY A 40 4.27 4.60 23.25
C GLY A 40 3.63 5.03 21.92
N ILE A 41 4.43 5.35 20.91
CA ILE A 41 3.93 5.94 19.65
C ILE A 41 3.51 4.81 18.70
N PRO A 42 2.25 4.77 18.24
CA PRO A 42 1.83 3.76 17.26
C PRO A 42 2.48 4.02 15.91
N ILE A 43 3.03 2.96 15.33
CA ILE A 43 3.77 2.94 14.08
C ILE A 43 3.20 1.85 13.17
N LEU A 44 2.99 2.19 11.91
CA LEU A 44 2.58 1.31 10.85
C LEU A 44 3.72 1.16 9.84
N GLU A 45 4.08 -0.08 9.54
CA GLU A 45 5.06 -0.42 8.51
C GLU A 45 4.36 -1.02 7.30
N THR A 46 4.73 -0.54 6.12
CA THR A 46 4.18 -0.99 4.85
C THR A 46 5.12 -1.96 4.13
N HIS A 47 4.59 -2.72 3.17
CA HIS A 47 5.38 -3.71 2.43
C HIS A 47 6.52 -3.11 1.59
N ASP A 48 6.45 -1.83 1.24
CA ASP A 48 7.50 -1.13 0.49
C ASP A 48 8.52 -0.43 1.41
N GLY A 49 8.48 -0.71 2.71
CA GLY A 49 9.46 -0.26 3.70
C GLY A 49 9.17 1.10 4.31
N ARG A 50 8.03 1.75 4.03
CA ARG A 50 7.67 3.01 4.68
C ARG A 50 7.14 2.80 6.09
N THR A 51 7.50 3.72 6.97
CA THR A 51 7.09 3.76 8.38
C THR A 51 6.25 5.00 8.64
N ILE A 52 4.97 4.82 8.98
CA ILE A 52 4.00 5.89 9.19
C ILE A 52 3.65 5.96 10.67
N ARG A 53 3.76 7.14 11.26
CA ARG A 53 3.45 7.39 12.67
C ARG A 53 2.01 7.86 12.83
N TYR A 54 1.40 7.52 13.96
CA TYR A 54 0.02 7.87 14.29
C TYR A 54 -0.99 7.43 13.21
N PRO A 55 -0.98 6.14 12.80
CA PRO A 55 -2.01 5.61 11.92
C PRO A 55 -3.38 5.64 12.63
N ALA A 56 -4.46 5.69 11.85
CA ALA A 56 -5.80 5.54 12.40
C ALA A 56 -5.94 4.18 13.11
N PRO A 57 -6.58 4.12 14.29
CA PRO A 57 -6.63 2.90 15.13
C PRO A 57 -7.44 1.76 14.48
N LEU A 58 -8.22 2.06 13.45
CA LEU A 58 -9.02 1.08 12.70
C LEU A 58 -8.18 0.24 11.74
N ILE A 59 -6.98 0.70 11.37
CA ILE A 59 -6.11 0.05 10.38
C ILE A 59 -5.37 -1.12 11.05
N LYS A 60 -5.51 -2.31 10.46
CA LYS A 60 -4.90 -3.54 10.95
C LYS A 60 -3.83 -4.08 9.98
N VAL A 61 -3.11 -5.09 10.44
CA VAL A 61 -2.18 -5.84 9.59
C VAL A 61 -2.95 -6.47 8.43
N HIS A 62 -2.35 -6.47 7.23
CA HIS A 62 -2.92 -6.92 5.95
C HIS A 62 -3.90 -5.97 5.26
N ASP A 63 -4.40 -4.94 5.93
CA ASP A 63 -5.17 -3.88 5.27
C ASP A 63 -4.31 -3.16 4.21
N THR A 64 -4.96 -2.48 3.28
CA THR A 64 -4.29 -1.65 2.27
C THR A 64 -4.56 -0.19 2.55
N ILE A 65 -3.52 0.63 2.61
CA ILE A 65 -3.65 2.08 2.73
C ILE A 65 -3.44 2.74 1.37
N GLN A 66 -4.23 3.78 1.08
CA GLN A 66 -3.97 4.70 -0.01
C GLN A 66 -3.05 5.81 0.50
N LEU A 67 -1.83 5.83 -0.02
CA LEU A 67 -0.79 6.77 0.35
C LEU A 67 -0.67 7.85 -0.72
N ASP A 68 -0.70 9.12 -0.31
CA ASP A 68 -0.23 10.21 -1.16
C ASP A 68 1.31 10.21 -1.18
N ILE A 69 1.89 10.08 -2.37
CA ILE A 69 3.34 9.96 -2.58
C ILE A 69 4.04 11.27 -2.22
N THR A 70 3.39 12.41 -2.44
CA THR A 70 3.99 13.73 -2.22
C THR A 70 4.07 14.09 -0.74
N THR A 71 2.98 13.87 -0.01
CA THR A 71 2.89 14.22 1.41
C THR A 71 3.30 13.08 2.33
N GLY A 72 3.29 11.82 1.85
CA GLY A 72 3.51 10.64 2.67
C GLY A 72 2.38 10.36 3.67
N LYS A 73 1.21 10.98 3.48
CA LYS A 73 0.04 10.82 4.35
C LYS A 73 -0.91 9.75 3.82
N ILE A 74 -1.61 9.11 4.76
CA ILE A 74 -2.69 8.16 4.46
C ILE A 74 -3.92 8.98 4.09
N MET A 75 -4.46 8.76 2.89
CA MET A 75 -5.69 9.40 2.42
C MET A 75 -6.92 8.58 2.82
N ASP A 76 -6.85 7.27 2.58
CA ASP A 76 -7.91 6.32 2.88
C ASP A 76 -7.31 4.92 3.12
N PHE A 77 -8.13 3.97 3.56
CA PHE A 77 -7.72 2.58 3.74
C PHE A 77 -8.84 1.60 3.38
N ILE A 78 -8.44 0.43 2.90
CA ILE A 78 -9.30 -0.68 2.51
C ILE A 78 -8.99 -1.84 3.43
N LYS A 79 -10.03 -2.36 4.10
CA LYS A 79 -9.88 -3.50 5.02
C LYS A 79 -9.62 -4.79 4.27
N PHE A 80 -8.83 -5.67 4.87
CA PHE A 80 -8.70 -7.05 4.43
C PHE A 80 -9.89 -7.86 4.94
N ASP A 81 -10.95 -7.90 4.12
CA ASP A 81 -12.22 -8.57 4.43
C ASP A 81 -12.78 -9.28 3.19
N ILE A 82 -13.78 -10.13 3.41
CA ILE A 82 -14.49 -10.86 2.36
C ILE A 82 -15.12 -9.83 1.39
N VAL A 83 -15.26 -10.21 0.12
CA VAL A 83 -15.84 -9.39 -0.98
C VAL A 83 -14.88 -8.33 -1.54
N ASN A 84 -13.74 -8.06 -0.89
CA ASN A 84 -12.76 -7.12 -1.42
C ASN A 84 -11.86 -7.73 -2.51
N LEU A 85 -11.57 -6.94 -3.53
CA LEU A 85 -10.68 -7.32 -4.63
C LEU A 85 -9.22 -7.30 -4.16
N VAL A 86 -8.46 -8.34 -4.56
CA VAL A 86 -7.06 -8.50 -4.20
C VAL A 86 -6.20 -8.78 -5.43
N MET A 87 -4.94 -8.33 -5.38
CA MET A 87 -3.92 -8.67 -6.37
C MET A 87 -2.93 -9.66 -5.76
N VAL A 88 -2.73 -10.80 -6.41
CA VAL A 88 -1.74 -11.79 -6.00
C VAL A 88 -0.35 -11.32 -6.42
N THR A 89 0.58 -11.22 -5.47
CA THR A 89 1.93 -10.67 -5.69
C THR A 89 3.05 -11.72 -5.68
N GLY A 90 2.71 -13.01 -5.62
CA GLY A 90 3.67 -14.12 -5.60
C GLY A 90 2.98 -15.46 -5.35
N GLY A 91 3.64 -16.55 -5.76
CA GLY A 91 3.11 -17.91 -5.73
C GLY A 91 3.55 -18.71 -6.96
N HIS A 92 3.28 -20.02 -6.95
CA HIS A 92 3.52 -20.87 -8.13
C HIS A 92 2.37 -20.76 -9.13
N ILE A 93 2.73 -20.83 -10.41
CA ILE A 93 1.84 -21.23 -11.51
C ILE A 93 2.12 -22.71 -11.78
#